data_AF-A0A2W0BKS7-F1
#
_entry.id   AF-A0A2W0BKS7-F1
#
_cell.length_a   1.000
_cell.length_b   1.000
_cell.length_c   1.000
_cell.angle_alpha   90.00
_cell.angle_beta   90.00
_cell.angle_gamma   90.00
#
_symmetry.space_group_name_H-M   'P 1'
#
loop_
_entity.id
_entity.type
_entity.pdbx_description
1 polymer ?
#
loop_
_entity_poly.entity_id
_entity_poly.type
_entity_poly.pdbx_seq_one_letter_code
_entity_poly.pdbx_strand_id
1 'polypeptide(L)'
;MVCKDLKDEIFEAALSGAAPGESVKAHMSACAACEHEFRSLRSTMNVLDTWTAPEPSPYFDVRLQARLRDVKEQPQGFFAQWMGKIGVHHLTWKPVAASVFALVMAVGLYVEMPGMKDRGKPVVQAACPVVDLQALDKNQQILSELQDLDDDSSNDNSQVPVSE
;
A
#
# COMPACT_ATOMS: atom_id res chain seq x y z
N MET A 1 -1.53 40.45 29.74
CA MET A 1 -1.44 39.24 28.90
C MET A 1 -2.77 38.53 28.98
N VAL A 2 -3.32 38.10 27.84
CA VAL A 2 -4.63 37.43 27.78
C VAL A 2 -4.43 35.95 28.12
N CYS A 3 -5.24 35.40 29.02
CA CYS A 3 -5.09 34.01 29.49
C CYS A 3 -5.15 32.98 28.35
N LYS A 4 -5.81 33.30 27.24
CA LYS A 4 -5.95 32.40 26.08
C LYS A 4 -4.62 32.12 25.39
N ASP A 5 -3.73 33.11 25.33
CA ASP A 5 -2.49 33.01 24.57
C ASP A 5 -1.45 32.12 25.28
N LEU A 6 -1.50 32.09 26.62
CA LEU A 6 -0.58 31.30 27.45
C LEU A 6 -1.15 29.95 27.88
N LYS A 7 -2.42 29.68 27.55
CA LYS A 7 -3.12 28.46 27.98
C LYS A 7 -2.38 27.23 27.47
N ASP A 8 -2.07 27.17 26.19
CA ASP A 8 -1.42 26.00 25.58
C ASP A 8 -0.04 25.73 26.19
N GLU A 9 0.73 26.79 26.48
CA GLU A 9 2.03 26.67 27.15
C GLU A 9 1.89 26.18 28.61
N ILE A 10 0.86 26.62 29.33
CA ILE A 10 0.53 26.15 30.68
C ILE A 10 0.17 24.65 30.64
N PHE A 11 -0.65 24.23 29.67
CA PHE A 11 -1.04 22.83 29.50
C PHE A 11 0.16 21.95 29.18
N GLU A 12 0.97 22.35 28.21
CA GLU A 12 2.17 21.60 27.82
C GLU A 12 3.17 21.48 29.00
N ALA A 13 3.38 22.55 29.76
CA ALA A 13 4.22 22.52 30.95
C ALA A 13 3.64 21.64 32.07
N ALA A 14 2.31 21.52 32.17
CA ALA A 14 1.66 20.66 33.14
C ALA A 14 1.80 19.16 32.77
N LEU A 15 1.70 18.83 31.48
CA LEU A 15 1.74 17.45 30.96
C LEU A 15 3.16 16.90 30.81
N SER A 16 4.08 17.71 30.29
CA SER A 16 5.48 17.29 30.06
C SER A 16 6.30 17.13 31.35
N GLY A 17 5.79 17.65 32.48
CA GLY A 17 6.54 17.72 33.73
C GLY A 17 7.63 18.80 33.74
N ALA A 18 7.88 19.49 32.62
CA ALA A 18 8.87 20.55 32.52
C ALA A 18 8.53 21.77 33.38
N ALA A 19 9.55 22.57 33.71
CA ALA A 19 9.34 23.82 34.42
C ALA A 19 8.70 24.85 33.46
N PRO A 20 7.63 25.56 33.87
CA PRO A 20 7.00 26.56 33.02
C PRO A 20 7.97 27.72 32.70
N GLY A 21 7.80 28.31 31.52
CA GLY A 21 8.51 29.51 31.09
C GLY A 21 8.32 30.69 32.04
N GLU A 22 9.22 31.67 31.98
CA GLU A 22 9.18 32.85 32.85
C GLU A 22 7.91 33.69 32.66
N SER A 23 7.44 33.83 31.41
CA SER A 23 6.17 34.48 31.05
C SER A 23 4.96 33.81 31.72
N VAL A 24 4.92 32.48 31.69
CA VAL A 24 3.84 31.68 32.29
C VAL A 24 3.86 31.80 33.81
N LYS A 25 5.03 31.73 34.44
CA LYS A 25 5.18 31.91 35.89
C LYS A 25 4.71 33.30 36.33
N ALA A 26 5.09 34.34 35.60
CA ALA A 26 4.62 35.70 35.86
C ALA A 26 3.09 35.80 35.74
N HIS A 27 2.50 35.18 34.72
CA HIS A 27 1.05 35.16 34.55
C HIS A 27 0.32 34.41 35.67
N MET A 28 0.83 33.24 36.08
CA MET A 28 0.26 32.46 37.19
C MET A 28 0.31 33.22 38.51
N SER A 29 1.37 34.00 38.76
CA SER A 29 1.45 34.86 39.95
C SER A 29 0.41 36.00 39.96
N ALA A 30 -0.04 36.43 38.78
CA ALA A 30 -1.04 37.48 38.61
C ALA A 30 -2.48 36.95 38.44
N CYS A 31 -2.65 35.67 38.10
CA CYS A 31 -3.94 35.05 37.78
C CYS A 31 -4.14 33.75 38.57
N ALA A 32 -4.86 33.85 39.69
CA ALA A 32 -5.15 32.71 40.56
C ALA A 32 -5.94 31.58 39.87
N ALA A 33 -6.78 31.90 38.88
CA ALA A 33 -7.54 30.89 38.14
C ALA A 33 -6.61 29.98 37.33
N CYS A 34 -5.63 30.54 36.62
CA CYS A 34 -4.65 29.78 35.85
C CYS A 34 -3.69 28.99 36.75
N GLU A 35 -3.31 29.53 37.91
CA GLU A 35 -2.52 28.77 38.90
C GLU A 35 -3.29 27.55 39.43
N HIS A 36 -4.58 27.73 39.75
CA HIS A 36 -5.44 26.64 40.21
C HIS A 36 -5.61 25.56 39.15
N GLU A 37 -5.90 25.92 37.89
CA GLU A 37 -5.99 24.96 36.78
C GLU A 37 -4.68 24.19 36.62
N PHE A 38 -3.53 24.87 36.58
CA PHE A 38 -2.23 24.22 36.47
C PHE A 38 -1.96 23.24 37.62
N ARG A 39 -2.22 23.64 38.87
CA ARG A 39 -2.05 22.77 40.03
C ARG A 39 -2.97 21.55 39.96
N SER A 40 -4.21 21.72 39.48
CA SER A 40 -5.15 20.61 39.31
C SER A 40 -4.66 19.61 38.27
N LEU A 41 -4.18 20.08 37.11
CA LEU A 41 -3.59 19.25 36.05
C LEU A 41 -2.34 18.51 36.55
N ARG A 42 -1.42 19.22 37.22
CA ARG A 42 -0.21 18.63 37.80
C ARG A 42 -0.56 17.54 38.82
N SER A 43 -1.59 17.76 39.64
CA SER A 43 -2.08 16.76 40.59
C SER A 43 -2.58 15.50 39.87
N THR A 44 -3.32 15.64 38.77
CA THR A 44 -3.76 14.48 37.98
C THR A 44 -2.61 13.71 37.33
N MET A 45 -1.60 14.41 36.80
CA MET A 45 -0.41 13.78 36.23
C MET A 45 0.41 13.04 37.29
N ASN A 46 0.58 13.62 38.47
CA ASN A 46 1.24 12.96 39.60
C ASN A 46 0.51 11.66 40.01
N VAL A 47 -0.82 11.61 39.93
CA VAL A 47 -1.58 10.38 40.18
C VAL A 47 -1.31 9.35 39.09
N LEU A 48 -1.27 9.76 37.82
CA LEU A 48 -0.94 8.87 36.70
C LEU A 48 0.49 8.31 36.82
N ASP A 49 1.44 9.07 37.36
CA ASP A 49 2.80 8.59 37.61
C ASP A 49 2.87 7.46 38.66
N THR A 50 1.88 7.37 39.56
CA THR A 50 1.79 6.25 40.51
C THR A 50 1.25 4.96 39.88
N TRP A 51 0.70 5.04 38.66
CA TRP A 51 0.14 3.88 37.98
C TRP A 51 1.24 2.93 37.53
N THR A 52 1.23 1.70 38.03
CA THR A 52 2.14 0.65 37.56
C THR A 52 1.64 0.10 36.22
N ALA A 53 2.44 0.29 35.17
CA ALA A 53 2.14 -0.29 33.86
C ALA A 53 2.14 -1.82 33.94
N PRO A 54 1.13 -2.51 33.38
CA PRO A 54 1.13 -3.96 33.29
C PRO A 54 2.25 -4.44 32.37
N GLU A 55 2.77 -5.65 32.62
CA GLU A 55 3.76 -6.26 31.73
C GLU A 55 3.18 -6.38 30.31
N PRO A 56 3.91 -5.97 29.26
CA PRO A 56 3.46 -6.14 27.89
C PRO A 56 3.23 -7.63 27.62
N SER A 57 2.31 -7.95 26.70
CA SER A 57 2.04 -9.34 26.35
C SER A 57 3.34 -10.05 25.91
N PRO A 58 3.55 -11.34 26.22
CA PRO A 58 4.77 -12.07 25.86
C PRO A 58 5.15 -12.03 24.37
N TYR A 59 4.17 -11.80 23.49
CA TYR A 59 4.37 -11.70 22.04
C TYR A 59 4.57 -10.27 21.52
N PHE A 60 4.54 -9.27 22.39
CA PHE A 60 4.64 -7.86 22.00
C PHE A 60 5.96 -7.59 21.29
N ASP A 61 7.08 -8.01 21.86
CA ASP A 61 8.42 -7.77 21.30
C ASP A 61 8.59 -8.45 19.94
N VAL A 62 8.11 -9.69 19.80
CA VAL A 62 8.17 -10.44 18.54
C VAL A 62 7.38 -9.70 17.45
N ARG A 63 6.17 -9.24 17.77
CA ARG A 63 5.33 -8.48 16.82
C ARG A 63 5.94 -7.12 16.51
N LEU A 64 6.48 -6.42 17.51
CA LEU A 64 7.14 -5.14 17.33
C LEU A 64 8.36 -5.27 16.41
N GLN A 65 9.22 -6.27 16.65
CA GLN A 65 10.39 -6.53 15.82
C GLN A 65 10.00 -6.93 14.39
N ALA A 66 8.93 -7.70 14.20
CA ALA A 66 8.40 -7.99 12.87
C ALA A 66 7.97 -6.69 12.15
N ARG A 67 7.20 -5.83 12.82
CA ARG A 67 6.78 -4.53 12.25
C ARG A 67 7.95 -3.59 11.97
N LEU A 68 8.96 -3.57 12.83
CA LEU A 68 10.16 -2.76 12.62
C LEU A 68 10.97 -3.23 11.41
N ARG A 69 11.01 -4.54 11.14
CA ARG A 69 11.61 -5.07 9.90
C ARG A 69 10.77 -4.66 8.69
N ASP A 70 9.45 -4.81 8.76
CA ASP A 70 8.56 -4.37 7.68
C ASP A 70 8.75 -2.88 7.35
N VAL A 71 8.96 -2.02 8.35
CA VAL A 71 9.21 -0.58 8.14
C VAL A 71 10.61 -0.30 7.60
N LYS A 72 11.63 -1.03 8.05
CA LYS A 72 13.00 -0.89 7.55
C LYS A 72 13.17 -1.40 6.13
N GLU A 73 12.48 -2.48 5.79
CA GLU A 73 12.49 -3.11 4.47
C GLU A 73 11.50 -2.45 3.50
N GLN A 74 10.55 -1.66 4.00
CA GLN A 74 9.69 -0.85 3.15
C GLN A 74 10.55 0.16 2.38
N PRO A 75 10.53 0.09 1.03
CA PRO A 75 11.29 1.02 0.22
C PRO A 75 10.78 2.44 0.48
N GLN A 76 11.65 3.31 0.96
CA GLN A 76 11.30 4.70 1.26
C GLN A 76 11.06 5.42 -0.07
N GLY A 77 9.80 5.62 -0.43
CA GLY A 77 9.39 6.43 -1.58
C GLY A 77 8.40 5.73 -2.53
N PHE A 78 7.47 6.52 -3.05
CA PHE A 78 6.43 6.08 -3.98
C PHE A 78 6.99 5.32 -5.20
N PHE A 79 8.15 5.74 -5.70
CA PHE A 79 8.83 5.11 -6.84
C PHE A 79 9.36 3.70 -6.52
N ALA A 80 9.91 3.49 -5.32
CA ALA A 80 10.46 2.22 -4.92
C ALA A 80 9.34 1.21 -4.56
N GLN A 81 8.21 1.70 -4.04
CA GLN A 81 6.99 0.91 -3.87
C GLN A 81 6.35 0.51 -5.22
N TRP A 82 6.37 1.41 -6.21
CA TRP A 82 5.89 1.14 -7.57
C TRP A 82 6.75 0.09 -8.29
N MET A 83 8.08 0.21 -8.22
CA MET A 83 9.03 -0.76 -8.79
C MET A 83 8.92 -2.15 -8.14
N GLY A 84 8.66 -2.23 -6.83
CA GLY A 84 8.40 -3.48 -6.13
C GLY A 84 7.15 -4.22 -6.64
N LYS A 85 6.08 -3.49 -7.00
CA LYS A 85 4.86 -4.08 -7.59
C LYS A 85 5.03 -4.50 -9.04
N ILE A 86 5.98 -3.88 -9.77
CA ILE A 86 6.28 -4.21 -11.18
C ILE A 86 7.17 -5.47 -11.29
N GLY A 87 7.58 -6.05 -10.16
CA GLY A 87 8.17 -7.38 -10.15
C GLY A 87 9.59 -7.44 -10.70
N VAL A 88 10.35 -6.35 -10.73
CA VAL A 88 11.74 -6.38 -11.26
C VAL A 88 12.66 -7.38 -10.53
N HIS A 89 12.25 -7.90 -9.37
CA HIS A 89 12.99 -8.91 -8.61
C HIS A 89 12.95 -10.34 -9.22
N HIS A 90 11.99 -10.67 -10.09
CA HIS A 90 11.96 -11.99 -10.77
C HIS A 90 12.86 -12.05 -12.02
N LEU A 91 13.48 -10.93 -12.40
CA LEU A 91 14.35 -10.82 -13.58
C LEU A 91 15.83 -11.06 -13.28
N THR A 92 16.13 -11.69 -12.16
CA THR A 92 17.51 -12.03 -11.81
C THR A 92 17.74 -13.51 -12.13
N TRP A 93 18.55 -13.73 -13.18
CA TRP A 93 19.35 -14.94 -13.49
C TRP A 93 18.82 -15.94 -14.53
N LYS A 94 17.55 -15.92 -14.94
CA LYS A 94 17.05 -16.84 -15.99
C LYS A 94 17.43 -16.52 -17.45
N PRO A 95 17.80 -15.30 -17.88
CA PRO A 95 18.07 -15.07 -19.31
C PRO A 95 19.46 -15.52 -19.76
N VAL A 96 20.42 -15.71 -18.84
CA VAL A 96 21.79 -16.11 -19.19
C VAL A 96 21.88 -17.58 -19.59
N ALA A 97 21.09 -18.46 -18.98
CA ALA A 97 21.08 -19.88 -19.33
C ALA A 97 20.44 -20.14 -20.71
N ALA A 98 19.41 -19.37 -21.07
CA ALA A 98 18.70 -19.52 -22.34
C ALA A 98 19.54 -19.07 -23.55
N SER A 99 20.37 -18.03 -23.40
CA SER A 99 21.21 -17.54 -24.51
C SER A 99 22.34 -18.51 -24.88
N VAL A 100 22.96 -19.14 -23.88
CA VAL A 100 24.01 -20.15 -24.11
C VAL A 100 23.43 -21.37 -24.83
N PHE A 101 22.25 -21.83 -24.42
CA PHE A 101 21.60 -22.98 -25.06
C PHE A 101 21.17 -22.69 -26.51
N ALA A 102 20.69 -21.47 -26.78
CA ALA A 102 20.33 -21.03 -28.13
C ALA A 102 21.55 -20.97 -29.06
N LEU A 103 22.70 -20.49 -28.57
CA LEU A 103 23.94 -20.47 -29.35
C LEU A 103 24.46 -21.88 -29.66
N VAL A 104 24.41 -22.80 -28.69
CA VAL A 104 24.82 -24.21 -28.92
C VAL A 104 23.91 -24.87 -29.95
N MET A 105 22.59 -24.66 -29.88
CA MET A 105 21.64 -25.17 -30.88
C MET A 105 21.84 -24.57 -32.27
N ALA A 106 22.13 -23.26 -32.36
CA ALA A 106 22.38 -22.60 -33.63
C ALA A 106 23.66 -23.12 -34.31
N VAL A 107 24.72 -23.37 -33.54
CA VAL A 107 25.97 -23.96 -34.04
C VAL A 107 25.76 -25.43 -34.44
N GLY A 108 25.03 -26.21 -33.64
CA GLY A 108 24.69 -27.60 -33.98
C GLY A 108 23.93 -27.72 -35.31
N LEU A 109 22.90 -26.89 -35.50
CA LEU A 109 22.12 -26.85 -36.75
C LEU A 109 22.96 -26.39 -37.96
N TYR A 110 23.97 -25.54 -37.75
CA TYR A 110 24.83 -25.07 -38.83
C TYR A 110 25.82 -26.13 -39.31
N VAL A 111 26.33 -26.97 -38.40
CA VAL A 111 27.33 -28.00 -38.73
C VAL A 111 26.67 -29.25 -39.35
N GLU A 112 25.42 -29.56 -39.00
CA GLU A 112 24.79 -30.84 -39.36
C GLU A 112 23.98 -30.80 -40.69
N MET A 113 23.78 -29.64 -41.33
CA MET A 113 22.99 -29.56 -42.57
C MET A 113 23.60 -28.70 -43.70
N PRO A 114 24.53 -29.24 -44.51
CA PRO A 114 24.82 -28.69 -45.81
C PRO A 114 23.76 -29.20 -46.81
N GLY A 115 22.53 -28.67 -46.76
CA GLY A 115 21.51 -29.13 -47.72
C GLY A 115 20.08 -28.62 -47.63
N MET A 116 19.67 -27.91 -46.57
CA MET A 116 18.31 -27.38 -46.49
C MET A 116 18.24 -25.92 -46.96
N LYS A 117 18.33 -25.74 -48.29
CA LYS A 117 17.66 -24.63 -48.96
C LYS A 117 16.16 -24.88 -48.85
N ASP A 118 15.42 -23.84 -48.46
CA ASP A 118 13.97 -23.81 -48.31
C ASP A 118 13.36 -24.62 -47.16
N ARG A 119 13.39 -24.05 -45.95
CA ARG A 119 12.24 -24.15 -45.05
C ARG A 119 11.83 -22.75 -44.59
N GLY A 120 10.54 -22.48 -44.81
CA GLY A 120 9.92 -21.17 -44.67
C GLY A 120 10.17 -20.51 -43.33
N LYS A 121 10.17 -19.18 -43.39
CA LYS A 121 10.19 -18.26 -42.25
C LYS A 121 9.30 -18.83 -41.13
N PRO A 122 9.82 -19.07 -39.91
CA PRO A 122 8.93 -19.24 -38.78
C PRO A 122 8.13 -17.94 -38.69
N VAL A 123 6.80 -18.04 -38.81
CA VAL A 123 5.91 -16.96 -38.40
C VAL A 123 6.12 -16.84 -36.90
N VAL A 124 7.03 -15.93 -36.54
CA VAL A 124 7.01 -15.29 -35.24
C VAL A 124 5.65 -14.61 -35.19
N GLN A 125 4.68 -15.23 -34.51
CA GLN A 125 3.56 -14.48 -33.97
C GLN A 125 4.19 -13.49 -32.99
N ALA A 126 4.52 -12.33 -33.54
CA ALA A 126 4.80 -11.15 -32.74
C ALA A 126 3.61 -11.03 -31.81
N ALA A 127 3.87 -10.95 -30.50
CA ALA A 127 2.92 -10.42 -29.54
C ALA A 127 2.64 -8.97 -29.97
N CYS A 128 1.74 -8.84 -30.94
CA CYS A 128 1.29 -7.58 -31.46
C CYS A 128 0.24 -7.11 -30.47
N PRO A 129 0.49 -6.06 -29.68
CA PRO A 129 -0.46 -5.60 -28.66
C PRO A 129 -1.83 -5.25 -29.27
N VAL A 130 -1.88 -4.98 -30.57
CA VAL A 130 -3.13 -4.77 -31.32
C VAL A 130 -4.00 -6.03 -31.35
N VAL A 131 -3.42 -7.22 -31.48
CA VAL A 131 -4.18 -8.50 -31.50
C VAL A 131 -4.71 -8.81 -30.10
N ASP A 132 -3.95 -8.47 -29.06
CA ASP A 132 -4.34 -8.67 -27.66
C ASP A 132 -5.47 -7.69 -27.27
N LEU A 133 -5.36 -6.42 -27.65
CA LEU A 133 -6.44 -5.44 -27.48
C LEU A 133 -7.69 -5.83 -28.27
N GLN A 134 -7.52 -6.35 -29.49
CA GLN A 134 -8.65 -6.83 -30.31
C GLN A 134 -9.29 -8.11 -29.72
N ALA A 135 -8.54 -8.92 -28.97
CA ALA A 135 -9.09 -10.05 -28.23
C ALA A 135 -9.86 -9.61 -26.99
N LEU A 136 -9.36 -8.61 -26.24
CA LEU A 136 -10.10 -8.02 -25.11
C LEU A 136 -11.38 -7.31 -25.56
N ASP A 137 -11.34 -6.57 -26.66
CA ASP A 137 -12.49 -5.84 -27.22
C ASP A 137 -13.63 -6.81 -27.60
N LYS A 138 -13.28 -7.95 -28.23
CA LYS A 138 -14.24 -9.02 -28.52
C LYS A 138 -14.85 -9.64 -27.27
N ASN A 139 -14.08 -9.83 -26.20
CA ASN A 139 -14.61 -10.36 -24.95
C ASN A 139 -15.56 -9.37 -24.27
N GLN A 140 -15.29 -8.06 -24.33
CA GLN A 140 -16.22 -7.03 -23.87
C GLN A 140 -17.54 -7.06 -24.65
N GLN A 141 -17.48 -7.21 -25.97
CA GLN A 141 -18.67 -7.28 -26.82
C GLN A 141 -19.57 -8.48 -26.51
N ILE A 142 -18.98 -9.65 -26.24
CA ILE A 142 -19.72 -10.86 -25.83
C ILE A 142 -20.40 -10.64 -24.47
N LEU A 143 -19.71 -9.99 -23.52
CA LEU A 143 -20.29 -9.70 -22.21
C LEU A 143 -21.46 -8.70 -22.30
N SER A 144 -21.39 -7.70 -23.18
CA SER A 144 -22.53 -6.81 -23.42
C SER A 144 -23.70 -7.51 -24.10
N GLU A 145 -23.44 -8.40 -25.06
CA GLU A 145 -24.50 -9.17 -25.73
C GLU A 145 -25.23 -10.11 -24.76
N LEU A 146 -24.50 -10.71 -23.82
CA LEU A 146 -25.09 -11.53 -22.76
C LEU A 146 -25.91 -10.70 -21.76
N GLN A 147 -25.44 -9.49 -21.42
CA GLN A 147 -26.18 -8.54 -20.58
C GLN A 147 -27.49 -8.11 -21.26
N ASP A 148 -27.45 -7.76 -22.54
CA ASP A 148 -28.62 -7.35 -23.31
C ASP A 148 -29.65 -8.49 -23.42
N LEU A 149 -29.19 -9.74 -23.60
CA LEU A 149 -30.08 -10.91 -23.60
C LEU A 149 -30.69 -11.22 -22.23
N ASP A 150 -29.96 -10.98 -21.13
CA ASP A 150 -30.48 -11.14 -19.77
C ASP A 150 -31.55 -10.07 -19.47
N ASP A 151 -31.32 -8.82 -19.89
CA ASP A 151 -32.26 -7.72 -19.76
C ASP A 151 -33.50 -7.90 -20.65
N ASP A 152 -33.37 -8.44 -21.86
CA ASP A 152 -34.51 -8.75 -22.75
C ASP A 152 -35.35 -9.94 -22.23
N SER A 153 -34.68 -10.97 -21.67
CA SER A 153 -35.36 -12.09 -21.00
C SER A 153 -36.13 -11.67 -19.74
N SER A 154 -35.69 -10.59 -19.10
CA SER A 154 -36.36 -9.98 -17.95
C SER A 154 -37.59 -9.15 -18.35
N ASN A 155 -37.61 -8.64 -19.59
CA ASN A 155 -38.67 -7.77 -20.09
C ASN A 155 -39.84 -8.54 -20.74
N ASP A 156 -39.59 -9.76 -21.26
CA ASP A 156 -40.62 -10.60 -21.90
C ASP A 156 -41.55 -11.33 -20.89
N ASN A 157 -41.29 -11.22 -19.57
CA ASN A 157 -42.11 -11.84 -18.52
C ASN A 157 -43.29 -10.96 -18.05
N SER A 158 -43.60 -9.86 -18.74
CA SER A 158 -44.63 -8.89 -18.34
C SER A 158 -45.95 -8.95 -19.12
N GLN A 159 -46.15 -9.90 -20.05
CA GLN A 159 -47.42 -9.99 -20.76
C GLN A 159 -47.89 -11.42 -21.06
N VAL A 160 -48.27 -12.16 -20.01
CA VAL A 160 -49.22 -13.29 -20.12
C VAL A 160 -50.57 -12.81 -19.57
N PRO A 161 -51.66 -12.74 -20.37
CA PRO A 161 -52.98 -12.45 -19.85
C PRO A 161 -53.51 -13.67 -19.09
N VAL A 162 -53.79 -13.50 -17.80
CA VAL A 162 -54.49 -14.49 -16.99
C VAL A 162 -55.98 -14.37 -17.30
N SER A 163 -56.52 -15.41 -17.96
CA SER A 163 -57.97 -15.62 -18.12
C SER A 163 -58.46 -16.43 -16.93
N GLU A 164 -59.27 -15.83 -16.05
CA GLU A 164 -60.41 -16.44 -15.36
C GLU A 164 -61.36 -15.36 -14.82
#